data_AF-T0L8J2-F1
#
_entry.id   AF-T0L8J2-F1
#
_cell.length_a   1.000
_cell.length_b   1.000
_cell.length_c   1.000
_cell.angle_alpha   90.00
_cell.angle_beta   90.00
_cell.angle_gamma   90.00
#
_symmetry.space_group_name_H-M   'P 1'
#
loop_
_entity.id
_entity.type
_entity.pdbx_description
1 polymer ?
#
loop_
_entity_poly.entity_id
_entity_poly.type
_entity_poly.pdbx_seq_one_letter_code
_entity_poly.pdbx_strand_id
1 'polypeptide(L)'
;MNKIQKTFLLIKKSYNHPIIFHTLVNHLSFLMQKLNPLYEIKEDWSKILIYSVTPNKIPNQGIDSKILNLLKKSRKNKCSEEFKLKFMIILYYLKNRPINYLNHLIVFELVSNYLNINDFFDSFILSIFCVSLNSNIFHIQKNKKFSVESNLHLLKKIQNAKFCNTNKYLVLICFVQYDINYYISEIDLQNNLNTFYLFESFCFYAKYCKSEDNILKVLPQNELFLEYFNKFINKEFTVNSEYNTVNLFIEDKELFYRIQNAIEKSENKNKLKNELLEFISNL
;
A
#
# COMPACT_ATOMS: atom_id res chain seq x y z
N MET A 1 31.66 -0.42 -2.49
CA MET A 1 30.62 -1.40 -2.06
C MET A 1 29.28 -0.67 -1.99
N ASN A 2 28.39 -1.01 -2.92
CA ASN A 2 27.60 -0.06 -3.72
C ASN A 2 26.43 0.55 -2.92
N LYS A 3 26.16 1.87 -3.00
CA LYS A 3 25.07 2.54 -2.24
C LYS A 3 23.74 1.80 -2.37
N ILE A 4 23.49 1.25 -3.55
CA ILE A 4 22.34 0.41 -3.87
C ILE A 4 22.29 -0.85 -2.98
N GLN A 5 23.39 -1.58 -2.81
CA GLN A 5 23.43 -2.76 -1.93
C GLN A 5 23.13 -2.41 -0.47
N LYS A 6 23.62 -1.26 0.01
CA LYS A 6 23.29 -0.76 1.35
C LYS A 6 21.79 -0.48 1.47
N THR A 7 21.19 0.20 0.49
CA THR A 7 19.75 0.46 0.44
C THR A 7 18.95 -0.85 0.41
N PHE A 8 19.38 -1.85 -0.35
CA PHE A 8 18.77 -3.18 -0.36
C PHE A 8 18.75 -3.84 1.02
N LEU A 9 19.88 -3.81 1.73
CA LEU A 9 19.99 -4.37 3.07
C LEU A 9 19.08 -3.65 4.06
N LEU A 10 18.97 -2.32 3.95
CA LEU A 10 18.06 -1.53 4.80
C LEU A 10 16.59 -1.84 4.50
N ILE A 11 16.21 -2.00 3.23
CA ILE A 11 14.85 -2.42 2.85
C ILE A 11 14.54 -3.81 3.44
N LYS A 12 15.50 -4.74 3.42
CA LYS A 12 15.33 -6.06 4.03
C LYS A 12 15.07 -6.01 5.55
N LYS A 13 15.42 -4.90 6.22
CA LYS A 13 15.18 -4.66 7.65
C LYS A 13 13.92 -3.84 7.96
N SER A 14 13.19 -3.34 6.95
CA SER A 14 12.05 -2.43 7.16
C SER A 14 10.68 -3.12 7.17
N TYR A 15 10.61 -4.39 7.56
CA TYR A 15 9.43 -5.26 7.39
C TYR A 15 8.14 -4.77 8.07
N ASN A 16 8.23 -4.00 9.16
CA ASN A 16 7.10 -3.40 9.88
C ASN A 16 7.05 -1.87 9.80
N HIS A 17 7.87 -1.25 8.95
CA HIS A 17 7.98 0.21 8.88
C HIS A 17 7.63 0.70 7.46
N PRO A 18 6.33 0.78 7.09
CA PRO A 18 5.91 1.14 5.73
C PRO A 18 6.44 2.48 5.23
N ILE A 19 6.56 3.47 6.12
CA ILE A 19 7.08 4.80 5.77
C ILE A 19 8.58 4.73 5.47
N ILE A 20 9.34 4.02 6.31
CA ILE A 20 10.77 3.80 6.08
C ILE A 20 11.01 3.00 4.80
N PHE A 21 10.21 1.95 4.58
CA PHE A 21 10.21 1.18 3.34
C PHE A 21 9.97 2.09 2.14
N HIS A 22 8.92 2.92 2.16
CA HIS A 22 8.60 3.87 1.08
C HIS A 22 9.78 4.80 0.77
N THR A 23 10.36 5.42 1.79
CA THR A 23 11.50 6.32 1.65
C THR A 23 12.70 5.61 1.03
N LEU A 24 13.04 4.41 1.50
CA LEU A 24 14.15 3.63 0.98
C LEU A 24 13.92 3.17 -0.46
N VAL A 25 12.69 2.78 -0.81
CA VAL A 25 12.31 2.37 -2.16
C VAL A 25 12.38 3.55 -3.13
N ASN A 26 11.93 4.74 -2.72
CA ASN A 26 12.07 5.96 -3.52
C ASN A 26 13.55 6.34 -3.70
N HIS A 27 14.35 6.24 -2.63
CA HIS A 27 15.79 6.46 -2.73
C HIS A 27 16.45 5.46 -3.69
N LEU A 28 16.05 4.18 -3.62
CA LEU A 28 16.53 3.16 -4.54
C LEU A 28 16.14 3.48 -5.99
N SER A 29 14.91 3.94 -6.24
CA SER A 29 14.48 4.41 -7.58
C SER A 29 15.39 5.52 -8.11
N PHE A 30 15.64 6.54 -7.30
CA PHE A 30 16.57 7.62 -7.64
C PHE A 30 17.98 7.10 -7.97
N LEU A 31 18.52 6.19 -7.14
CA LEU A 31 19.83 5.61 -7.36
C LEU A 31 19.88 4.79 -8.67
N MET A 32 18.85 4.01 -8.96
CA MET A 32 18.77 3.19 -10.17
C MET A 32 18.70 4.04 -11.44
N GLN A 33 17.96 5.16 -11.41
CA GLN A 33 17.91 6.11 -12.52
C GLN A 33 19.26 6.78 -12.78
N LYS A 34 19.97 7.18 -11.71
CA LYS A 34 21.22 7.94 -11.83
C LYS A 34 22.43 7.07 -12.19
N LEU A 35 22.49 5.85 -11.65
CA LEU A 35 23.68 5.00 -11.75
C LEU A 35 23.61 3.99 -12.90
N ASN A 36 22.44 3.86 -13.55
CA ASN A 36 22.11 2.89 -14.61
C ASN A 36 22.88 1.55 -14.50
N PRO A 37 22.82 0.88 -13.34
CA PRO A 37 23.73 -0.21 -13.07
C PRO A 37 23.34 -1.47 -13.83
N LEU A 38 24.29 -2.03 -14.58
CA LEU A 38 24.21 -3.39 -15.13
C LEU A 38 24.32 -4.39 -13.98
N TYR A 39 23.25 -4.59 -13.22
CA TYR A 39 23.25 -5.61 -12.16
C TYR A 39 22.79 -6.96 -12.68
N GLU A 40 23.67 -7.96 -12.60
CA GLU A 40 23.28 -9.36 -12.55
C GLU A 40 22.71 -9.68 -11.16
N ILE A 41 21.45 -9.36 -10.93
CA ILE A 41 20.77 -9.78 -9.71
C ILE A 41 20.40 -11.24 -9.87
N LYS A 42 20.94 -12.13 -9.04
CA LYS A 42 20.63 -13.57 -9.09
C LYS A 42 19.35 -13.92 -8.33
N GLU A 43 19.12 -13.28 -7.17
CA GLU A 43 17.98 -13.55 -6.28
C GLU A 43 16.65 -12.98 -6.82
N ASP A 44 15.61 -13.80 -6.89
CA ASP A 44 14.30 -13.41 -7.44
C ASP A 44 13.63 -12.24 -6.70
N TRP A 45 13.70 -12.19 -5.36
CA TRP A 45 13.10 -11.10 -4.58
C TRP A 45 13.81 -9.77 -4.80
N SER A 46 15.13 -9.82 -4.93
CA SER A 46 15.92 -8.65 -5.28
C SER A 46 15.62 -8.19 -6.72
N LYS A 47 15.33 -9.11 -7.65
CA LYS A 47 14.84 -8.75 -9.00
C LYS A 47 13.48 -8.06 -8.93
N ILE A 48 12.52 -8.59 -8.17
CA ILE A 48 11.19 -7.98 -8.02
C ILE A 48 11.32 -6.58 -7.45
N LEU A 49 12.16 -6.38 -6.42
CA LEU A 49 12.43 -5.07 -5.82
C LEU A 49 13.08 -4.09 -6.81
N ILE A 50 13.98 -4.53 -7.69
CA ILE A 50 14.45 -3.65 -8.78
C ILE A 50 13.30 -3.28 -9.70
N TYR A 51 12.52 -4.25 -10.16
CA TYR A 51 11.40 -3.96 -11.04
C TYR A 51 10.30 -3.14 -10.38
N SER A 52 10.25 -3.07 -9.04
CA SER A 52 9.38 -2.16 -8.32
C SER A 52 9.90 -0.73 -8.23
N VAL A 53 11.12 -0.43 -8.66
CA VAL A 53 11.69 0.93 -8.63
C VAL A 53 12.16 1.42 -9.99
N THR A 54 12.38 0.51 -10.94
CA THR A 54 12.72 0.87 -12.32
C THR A 54 11.50 0.74 -13.22
N PRO A 55 11.18 1.74 -14.05
CA PRO A 55 10.09 1.63 -15.00
C PRO A 55 10.39 0.54 -16.03
N ASN A 56 9.73 -0.62 -15.90
CA ASN A 56 9.84 -1.71 -16.85
C ASN A 56 8.59 -1.77 -17.74
N LYS A 57 8.80 -1.54 -19.05
CA LYS A 57 7.76 -1.48 -20.07
C LYS A 57 7.56 -2.80 -20.83
N ILE A 58 8.00 -3.93 -20.28
CA ILE A 58 7.91 -5.25 -20.94
C ILE A 58 7.20 -6.25 -20.02
N PRO A 59 6.37 -7.19 -20.53
CA PRO A 59 5.83 -8.31 -19.76
C PRO A 59 6.93 -9.11 -19.05
N ASN A 60 6.70 -9.51 -17.79
CA ASN A 60 7.65 -10.36 -17.05
C ASN A 60 6.95 -11.60 -16.47
N GLN A 61 6.53 -12.50 -17.36
CA GLN A 61 5.74 -13.67 -17.00
C GLN A 61 6.43 -14.58 -15.97
N GLY A 62 7.76 -14.68 -16.02
CA GLY A 62 8.54 -15.46 -15.08
C GLY A 62 8.44 -14.92 -13.64
N ILE A 63 8.59 -13.61 -13.47
CA ILE A 63 8.39 -12.96 -12.16
C ILE A 63 6.95 -13.05 -11.71
N ASP A 64 6.00 -12.74 -12.60
CA ASP A 64 4.58 -12.76 -12.29
C ASP A 64 4.12 -14.15 -11.79
N SER A 65 4.62 -15.22 -12.41
CA SER A 65 4.32 -16.60 -12.00
C SER A 65 4.86 -16.90 -10.61
N LYS A 66 6.06 -16.41 -10.27
CA LYS A 66 6.66 -16.58 -8.93
C LYS A 66 5.89 -15.81 -7.87
N ILE A 67 5.48 -14.57 -8.18
CA ILE A 67 4.63 -13.76 -7.30
C ILE A 67 3.30 -14.48 -7.04
N LEU A 68 2.62 -14.92 -8.09
CA LEU A 68 1.34 -15.62 -7.97
C LEU A 68 1.47 -16.91 -7.14
N ASN A 69 2.54 -17.68 -7.35
CA ASN A 69 2.81 -18.89 -6.59
C ASN A 69 3.07 -18.60 -5.10
N LEU A 70 3.81 -17.53 -4.77
CA LEU A 70 3.97 -17.11 -3.37
C LEU A 70 2.60 -16.76 -2.77
N LEU A 71 1.82 -15.89 -3.43
CA LEU A 71 0.51 -15.47 -2.93
C LEU A 71 -0.43 -16.67 -2.72
N LYS A 72 -0.43 -17.66 -3.61
CA LYS A 72 -1.25 -18.87 -3.40
C LYS A 72 -0.79 -19.69 -2.19
N LYS A 73 0.53 -19.84 -1.98
CA LYS A 73 1.09 -20.59 -0.84
C LYS A 73 0.88 -19.88 0.50
N SER A 74 0.86 -18.55 0.51
CA SER A 74 0.79 -17.73 1.73
C SER A 74 -0.64 -17.36 2.17
N ARG A 75 -1.70 -17.86 1.51
CA ARG A 75 -3.10 -17.53 1.84
C ARG A 75 -3.47 -17.71 3.32
N LYS A 76 -2.88 -18.71 3.98
CA LYS A 76 -3.15 -19.02 5.40
C LYS A 76 -2.21 -18.29 6.37
N ASN A 77 -1.02 -17.88 5.92
CA ASN A 77 0.04 -17.32 6.76
C ASN A 77 0.44 -15.92 6.27
N LYS A 78 -0.40 -14.92 6.58
CA LYS A 78 -0.23 -13.52 6.12
C LYS A 78 0.45 -12.61 7.15
N CYS A 79 0.70 -13.10 8.36
CA CYS A 79 1.09 -12.25 9.49
C CYS A 79 2.61 -12.15 9.70
N SER A 80 3.41 -13.02 9.07
CA SER A 80 4.86 -13.01 9.29
C SER A 80 5.49 -11.74 8.73
N GLU A 81 6.49 -11.21 9.45
CA GLU A 81 7.22 -10.00 9.06
C GLU A 81 7.87 -10.14 7.68
N GLU A 82 8.48 -11.30 7.42
CA GLU A 82 9.07 -11.62 6.12
C GLU A 82 8.03 -11.60 5.00
N PHE A 83 6.82 -12.11 5.26
CA PHE A 83 5.73 -12.05 4.29
C PHE A 83 5.30 -10.60 4.06
N LYS A 84 5.10 -9.80 5.11
CA LYS A 84 4.70 -8.38 4.99
C LYS A 84 5.69 -7.58 4.14
N LEU A 85 6.99 -7.80 4.33
CA LEU A 85 8.02 -7.18 3.50
C LEU A 85 7.90 -7.60 2.02
N LYS A 86 7.85 -8.90 1.75
CA LYS A 86 7.67 -9.43 0.39
C LYS A 86 6.38 -8.90 -0.25
N PHE A 87 5.34 -8.77 0.55
CA PHE A 87 4.05 -8.26 0.13
C PHE A 87 4.09 -6.77 -0.23
N MET A 88 4.76 -5.94 0.57
CA MET A 88 5.04 -4.54 0.22
C MET A 88 5.81 -4.44 -1.10
N ILE A 89 6.85 -5.25 -1.29
CA ILE A 89 7.63 -5.28 -2.54
C ILE A 89 6.73 -5.65 -3.74
N ILE A 90 5.86 -6.65 -3.59
CA ILE A 90 4.90 -7.06 -4.63
C ILE A 90 3.94 -5.93 -4.98
N LEU A 91 3.39 -5.23 -3.98
CA LEU A 91 2.44 -4.15 -4.19
C LEU A 91 3.09 -2.96 -4.91
N TYR A 92 4.33 -2.60 -4.54
CA TYR A 92 5.09 -1.58 -5.25
C TYR A 92 5.46 -2.01 -6.67
N TYR A 93 5.81 -3.29 -6.86
CA TYR A 93 6.05 -3.85 -8.19
C TYR A 93 4.83 -3.62 -9.08
N LEU A 94 3.65 -4.05 -8.64
CA LEU A 94 2.41 -3.92 -9.41
C LEU A 94 2.02 -2.45 -9.64
N LYS A 95 2.16 -1.58 -8.64
CA LYS A 95 1.85 -0.14 -8.74
C LYS A 95 2.68 0.55 -9.82
N ASN A 96 3.93 0.10 -10.04
CA ASN A 96 4.84 0.67 -11.04
C ASN A 96 4.80 -0.04 -12.40
N ARG A 97 3.89 -1.01 -12.59
CA ARG A 97 3.68 -1.66 -13.90
C ARG A 97 2.81 -0.78 -14.81
N PRO A 98 3.15 -0.70 -16.11
CA PRO A 98 2.20 -0.19 -17.10
C PRO A 98 0.90 -1.00 -17.08
N ILE A 99 -0.24 -0.32 -17.18
CA ILE A 99 -1.58 -0.92 -17.02
C ILE A 99 -1.83 -2.06 -18.04
N ASN A 100 -1.36 -1.90 -19.28
CA ASN A 100 -1.43 -2.91 -20.33
C ASN A 100 -0.69 -4.21 -19.98
N TYR A 101 0.30 -4.16 -19.09
CA TYR A 101 1.09 -5.31 -18.62
C TYR A 101 0.81 -5.69 -17.17
N LEU A 102 -0.19 -5.08 -16.53
CA LEU A 102 -0.63 -5.47 -15.20
C LEU A 102 -1.25 -6.86 -15.27
N ASN A 103 -0.78 -7.76 -14.40
CA ASN A 103 -1.19 -9.15 -14.44
C ASN A 103 -2.52 -9.36 -13.69
N HIS A 104 -3.61 -9.55 -14.43
CA HIS A 104 -4.95 -9.79 -13.88
C HIS A 104 -5.01 -10.92 -12.85
N LEU A 105 -4.28 -12.04 -13.02
CA LEU A 105 -4.32 -13.15 -12.06
C LEU A 105 -3.79 -12.74 -10.69
N ILE A 106 -2.71 -11.94 -10.67
CA ILE A 106 -2.15 -11.43 -9.41
C ILE A 106 -3.14 -10.47 -8.76
N VAL A 107 -3.68 -9.52 -9.53
CA VAL A 107 -4.67 -8.55 -9.01
C VAL A 107 -5.92 -9.27 -8.46
N PHE A 108 -6.40 -10.31 -9.15
CA PHE A 108 -7.56 -11.08 -8.72
C PHE A 108 -7.26 -11.86 -7.44
N GLU A 109 -6.06 -12.42 -7.33
CA GLU A 109 -5.59 -13.08 -6.11
C GLU A 109 -5.51 -12.10 -4.93
N LEU A 110 -5.02 -10.87 -5.16
CA LEU A 110 -4.95 -9.82 -4.14
C LEU A 110 -6.33 -9.43 -3.62
N VAL A 111 -7.25 -9.06 -4.51
CA VAL A 111 -8.62 -8.68 -4.12
C VAL A 111 -9.35 -9.85 -3.46
N SER A 112 -9.14 -11.07 -3.96
CA SER A 112 -9.85 -12.24 -3.44
C SER A 112 -9.32 -12.72 -2.10
N ASN A 113 -8.03 -12.60 -1.83
CA ASN A 113 -7.43 -13.29 -0.69
C ASN A 113 -6.66 -12.37 0.24
N TYR A 114 -6.39 -11.11 -0.10
CA TYR A 114 -5.47 -10.25 0.65
C TYR A 114 -6.07 -8.93 1.13
N LEU A 115 -7.37 -8.69 0.92
CA LEU A 115 -8.09 -7.61 1.61
C LEU A 115 -8.33 -7.93 3.08
N ASN A 116 -8.50 -6.90 3.91
CA ASN A 116 -8.69 -6.93 5.36
C ASN A 116 -7.47 -7.47 6.14
N ILE A 117 -6.25 -7.25 5.64
CA ILE A 117 -5.02 -7.54 6.41
C ILE A 117 -4.74 -6.39 7.37
N ASN A 118 -4.70 -5.18 6.81
CA ASN A 118 -4.67 -3.90 7.52
C ASN A 118 -4.97 -2.79 6.52
N ASP A 119 -5.28 -1.60 7.05
CA ASP A 119 -5.68 -0.45 6.24
C ASP A 119 -4.66 -0.08 5.16
N PHE A 120 -3.36 -0.13 5.49
CA PHE A 120 -2.28 0.19 4.57
C PHE A 120 -2.28 -0.73 3.34
N PHE A 121 -2.33 -2.06 3.55
CA PHE A 121 -2.33 -3.02 2.45
C PHE A 121 -3.60 -2.93 1.62
N ASP A 122 -4.74 -2.74 2.29
CA ASP A 122 -6.02 -2.58 1.61
C ASP A 122 -6.00 -1.35 0.69
N SER A 123 -5.49 -0.19 1.15
CA SER A 123 -5.34 1.01 0.32
C SER A 123 -4.51 0.73 -0.93
N PHE A 124 -3.39 0.00 -0.79
CA PHE A 124 -2.53 -0.32 -1.92
C PHE A 124 -3.20 -1.27 -2.92
N ILE A 125 -3.83 -2.35 -2.45
CA ILE A 125 -4.56 -3.30 -3.31
C ILE A 125 -5.67 -2.58 -4.08
N LEU A 126 -6.46 -1.76 -3.37
CA LEU A 126 -7.54 -0.97 -3.95
C LEU A 126 -7.03 0.02 -4.98
N SER A 127 -5.92 0.70 -4.72
CA SER A 127 -5.33 1.65 -5.68
C SER A 127 -4.90 0.96 -6.99
N ILE A 128 -4.27 -0.21 -6.91
CA ILE A 128 -3.85 -1.00 -8.08
C ILE A 128 -5.09 -1.46 -8.87
N PHE A 129 -6.10 -1.95 -8.16
CA PHE A 129 -7.33 -2.41 -8.82
C PHE A 129 -8.10 -1.25 -9.46
N CYS A 130 -8.24 -0.12 -8.76
CA CYS A 130 -8.89 1.09 -9.23
C CYS A 130 -8.30 1.61 -10.55
N VAL A 131 -6.97 1.69 -10.62
CA VAL A 131 -6.25 2.08 -11.84
C VAL A 131 -6.55 1.10 -12.99
N SER A 132 -6.61 -0.21 -12.71
CA SER A 132 -6.91 -1.20 -13.74
C SER A 132 -8.33 -1.05 -14.30
N LEU A 133 -9.32 -0.74 -13.45
CA LEU A 133 -10.71 -0.54 -13.83
C LEU A 133 -10.89 0.73 -14.65
N ASN A 134 -10.39 1.85 -14.13
CA ASN A 134 -10.69 3.19 -14.65
C ASN A 134 -9.72 3.69 -15.73
N SER A 135 -8.71 2.89 -16.10
CA SER A 135 -7.76 3.18 -17.18
C SER A 135 -8.40 3.67 -18.49
N ASN A 136 -9.56 3.11 -18.84
CA ASN A 136 -10.32 3.50 -20.03
C ASN A 136 -10.83 4.95 -19.98
N ILE A 137 -11.13 5.49 -18.79
CA ILE A 137 -11.56 6.89 -18.59
C ILE A 137 -10.45 7.84 -19.06
N PHE A 138 -9.20 7.44 -18.90
CA PHE A 138 -8.02 8.20 -19.29
C PHE A 138 -7.46 7.79 -20.66
N HIS A 139 -8.24 7.04 -21.46
CA HIS A 139 -7.81 6.50 -22.76
C HIS A 139 -6.53 5.63 -22.70
N ILE A 140 -6.24 5.03 -21.55
CA ILE A 140 -5.10 4.12 -21.38
C ILE A 140 -5.55 2.69 -21.69
N GLN A 141 -4.84 2.02 -22.60
CA GLN A 141 -5.14 0.64 -22.95
C GLN A 141 -4.91 -0.31 -21.76
N LYS A 142 -5.97 -0.98 -21.32
CA LYS A 142 -5.88 -2.03 -20.30
C LYS A 142 -5.58 -3.41 -20.88
N ASN A 143 -5.08 -4.28 -20.03
CA ASN A 143 -4.94 -5.69 -20.37
C ASN A 143 -6.34 -6.29 -20.64
N LYS A 144 -6.53 -6.85 -21.85
CA LYS A 144 -7.83 -7.39 -22.31
C LYS A 144 -8.39 -8.51 -21.41
N LYS A 145 -7.56 -9.13 -20.58
CA LYS A 145 -7.98 -10.18 -19.65
C LYS A 145 -8.76 -9.67 -18.44
N PHE A 146 -8.82 -8.35 -18.21
CA PHE A 146 -9.77 -7.74 -17.26
C PHE A 146 -11.17 -7.65 -17.90
N SER A 147 -11.86 -8.79 -17.98
CA SER A 147 -13.23 -8.87 -18.51
C SER A 147 -14.24 -8.19 -17.57
N VAL A 148 -15.38 -7.78 -18.12
CA VAL A 148 -16.44 -7.11 -17.35
C VAL A 148 -16.95 -8.03 -16.25
N GLU A 149 -17.19 -9.32 -16.56
CA GLU A 149 -17.72 -10.32 -15.64
C GLU A 149 -16.77 -10.56 -14.45
N SER A 150 -15.48 -10.69 -14.75
CA SER A 150 -14.45 -10.91 -13.73
C SER A 150 -14.35 -9.71 -12.78
N ASN A 151 -14.42 -8.50 -13.32
CA ASN A 151 -14.39 -7.27 -12.53
C ASN A 151 -15.65 -7.13 -11.67
N LEU A 152 -16.84 -7.44 -12.20
CA LEU A 152 -18.09 -7.43 -11.44
C LEU A 152 -18.04 -8.40 -10.24
N HIS A 153 -17.50 -9.61 -10.42
CA HIS A 153 -17.32 -10.56 -9.33
C HIS A 153 -16.42 -10.01 -8.22
N LEU A 154 -15.30 -9.37 -8.57
CA LEU A 154 -14.38 -8.76 -7.61
C LEU A 154 -14.98 -7.54 -6.91
N LEU A 155 -15.73 -6.70 -7.64
CA LEU A 155 -16.42 -5.55 -7.07
C LEU A 155 -17.46 -5.97 -6.03
N LYS A 156 -18.24 -7.04 -6.28
CA LYS A 156 -19.16 -7.62 -5.28
C LYS A 156 -18.42 -8.07 -4.01
N LYS A 157 -17.19 -8.57 -4.16
CA LYS A 157 -16.36 -8.96 -3.01
C LYS A 157 -15.86 -7.76 -2.21
N ILE A 158 -15.43 -6.70 -2.92
CA ILE A 158 -15.02 -5.42 -2.32
C ILE A 158 -16.19 -4.76 -1.59
N GLN A 159 -17.39 -4.77 -2.19
CA GLN A 159 -18.61 -4.21 -1.60
C GLN A 159 -18.91 -4.82 -0.22
N ASN A 160 -18.61 -6.10 -0.02
CA ASN A 160 -18.84 -6.82 1.23
C ASN A 160 -17.64 -6.78 2.21
N ALA A 161 -16.54 -6.14 1.85
CA ALA A 161 -15.36 -6.03 2.72
C ALA A 161 -15.53 -4.90 3.74
N LYS A 162 -14.87 -5.05 4.90
CA LYS A 162 -14.96 -4.09 6.01
C LYS A 162 -13.75 -3.16 5.97
N PHE A 163 -13.93 -1.99 5.38
CA PHE A 163 -12.88 -0.99 5.26
C PHE A 163 -12.96 0.09 6.34
N CYS A 164 -11.79 0.60 6.76
CA CYS A 164 -11.70 1.86 7.49
C CYS A 164 -12.24 3.03 6.63
N ASN A 165 -12.51 4.16 7.28
CA ASN A 165 -13.09 5.33 6.62
C ASN A 165 -12.28 5.78 5.39
N THR A 166 -10.96 5.89 5.52
CA THR A 166 -10.07 6.27 4.40
C THR A 166 -10.19 5.32 3.20
N ASN A 167 -10.27 4.02 3.45
CA ASN A 167 -10.37 3.02 2.37
C ASN A 167 -11.75 2.98 1.71
N LYS A 168 -12.84 3.28 2.43
CA LYS A 168 -14.18 3.42 1.82
C LYS A 168 -14.18 4.45 0.69
N TYR A 169 -13.40 5.52 0.81
CA TYR A 169 -13.33 6.58 -0.21
C TYR A 169 -12.58 6.13 -1.46
N LEU A 170 -11.42 5.46 -1.29
CA LEU A 170 -10.65 4.91 -2.41
C LEU A 170 -11.45 3.85 -3.18
N VAL A 171 -12.23 3.05 -2.45
CA VAL A 171 -13.11 2.02 -2.99
C VAL A 171 -14.18 2.62 -3.91
N LEU A 172 -14.73 3.79 -3.58
CA LEU A 172 -15.80 4.43 -4.37
C LEU A 172 -15.42 4.55 -5.84
N ILE A 173 -14.18 4.94 -6.11
CA ILE A 173 -13.66 5.14 -7.48
C ILE A 173 -13.68 3.83 -8.28
N CYS A 174 -13.61 2.66 -7.64
CA CYS A 174 -13.69 1.36 -8.32
C CYS A 174 -15.07 1.11 -8.96
N PHE A 175 -16.13 1.77 -8.47
CA PHE A 175 -17.50 1.53 -8.90
C PHE A 175 -17.97 2.45 -10.04
N VAL A 176 -17.17 3.45 -10.44
CA VAL A 176 -17.54 4.48 -11.42
C VAL A 176 -18.12 3.92 -12.73
N GLN A 177 -17.51 2.88 -13.28
CA GLN A 177 -17.89 2.34 -14.59
C GLN A 177 -18.94 1.22 -14.52
N TYR A 178 -19.35 0.85 -13.31
CA TYR A 178 -20.13 -0.35 -13.03
C TYR A 178 -21.44 0.01 -12.37
N ASP A 179 -22.52 -0.64 -12.79
CA ASP A 179 -23.84 -0.46 -12.18
C ASP A 179 -23.97 -1.31 -10.90
N ILE A 180 -23.11 -1.01 -9.93
CA ILE A 180 -23.13 -1.60 -8.59
C ILE A 180 -23.14 -0.45 -7.59
N ASN A 181 -24.17 -0.42 -6.74
CA ASN A 181 -24.29 0.58 -5.69
C ASN A 181 -23.27 0.31 -4.58
N TYR A 182 -22.45 1.31 -4.24
CA TYR A 182 -21.55 1.23 -3.09
C TYR A 182 -21.92 2.31 -2.08
N TYR A 183 -22.42 1.91 -0.91
CA TYR A 183 -22.86 2.84 0.11
C TYR A 183 -21.70 3.22 1.04
N ILE A 184 -21.47 4.51 1.23
CA ILE A 184 -20.53 5.02 2.23
C ILE A 184 -21.33 5.37 3.48
N SER A 185 -21.34 4.47 4.47
CA SER A 185 -21.93 4.77 5.77
C SER A 185 -21.00 5.66 6.59
N GLU A 186 -21.61 6.60 7.33
CA GLU A 186 -21.03 7.43 8.39
C GLU A 186 -19.61 7.95 8.12
N ILE A 187 -19.54 9.22 7.72
CA ILE A 187 -18.30 9.90 7.42
C ILE A 187 -17.92 10.77 8.62
N ASP A 188 -16.78 10.48 9.22
CA ASP A 188 -16.13 11.39 10.18
C ASP A 188 -15.46 12.52 9.39
N LEU A 189 -16.08 13.70 9.40
CA LEU A 189 -15.63 14.88 8.67
C LEU A 189 -14.81 15.78 9.58
N GLN A 190 -13.58 16.06 9.14
CA GLN A 190 -12.64 16.92 9.86
C GLN A 190 -11.90 17.81 8.85
N ASN A 191 -11.24 18.86 9.33
CA ASN A 191 -10.36 19.68 8.50
C ASN A 191 -9.00 19.00 8.29
N ASN A 192 -8.98 17.81 7.69
CA ASN A 192 -7.76 17.01 7.48
C ASN A 192 -7.62 16.51 6.03
N LEU A 193 -6.48 15.91 5.71
CA LEU A 193 -6.20 15.36 4.37
C LEU A 193 -7.14 14.22 3.98
N ASN A 194 -7.63 13.42 4.93
CA ASN A 194 -8.54 12.31 4.61
C ASN A 194 -9.89 12.83 4.09
N THR A 195 -10.44 13.86 4.72
CA THR A 195 -11.67 14.52 4.28
C THR A 195 -11.48 15.21 2.93
N PHE A 196 -10.32 15.81 2.67
CA PHE A 196 -9.98 16.34 1.35
C PHE A 196 -10.02 15.26 0.25
N TYR A 197 -9.33 14.13 0.47
CA TYR A 197 -9.29 13.03 -0.50
C TYR A 197 -10.65 12.35 -0.69
N LEU A 198 -11.49 12.33 0.35
CA LEU A 198 -12.88 11.92 0.23
C LEU A 198 -13.62 12.78 -0.79
N PHE A 199 -13.54 14.11 -0.68
CA PHE A 199 -14.25 15.00 -1.59
C PHE A 199 -13.72 14.91 -3.02
N GLU A 200 -12.41 14.77 -3.22
CA GLU A 200 -11.85 14.48 -4.54
C GLU A 200 -12.38 13.17 -5.13
N SER A 201 -12.44 12.11 -4.32
CA SER A 201 -12.96 10.81 -4.73
C SER A 201 -14.43 10.88 -5.10
N PHE A 202 -15.21 11.65 -4.33
CA PHE A 202 -16.64 11.88 -4.59
C PHE A 202 -16.86 12.68 -5.87
N CYS A 203 -16.14 13.78 -6.08
CA CYS A 203 -16.20 14.57 -7.31
C CYS A 203 -15.80 13.73 -8.54
N PHE A 204 -14.75 12.91 -8.41
CA PHE A 204 -14.35 11.98 -9.46
C PHE A 204 -15.48 10.99 -9.77
N TYR A 205 -16.08 10.40 -8.73
CA TYR A 205 -17.19 9.47 -8.90
C TYR A 205 -18.38 10.13 -9.60
N ALA A 206 -18.82 11.29 -9.11
CA ALA A 206 -19.94 12.03 -9.68
C ALA A 206 -19.71 12.43 -11.15
N LYS A 207 -18.48 12.83 -11.51
CA LYS A 207 -18.14 13.24 -12.88
C LYS A 207 -18.22 12.10 -13.90
N TYR A 208 -17.85 10.89 -13.51
CA TYR A 208 -17.68 9.77 -14.43
C TYR A 208 -18.69 8.63 -14.23
N CYS A 209 -19.53 8.69 -13.19
CA CYS A 209 -20.60 7.73 -12.99
C CYS A 209 -21.60 7.85 -14.15
N LYS A 210 -22.08 6.70 -14.62
CA LYS A 210 -23.02 6.64 -15.75
C LYS A 210 -24.46 6.98 -15.37
N SER A 211 -24.80 6.92 -14.08
CA SER A 211 -26.17 7.02 -13.58
C SER A 211 -26.25 8.05 -12.46
N GLU A 212 -27.09 9.08 -12.65
CA GLU A 212 -27.37 10.09 -11.64
C GLU A 212 -28.02 9.46 -10.39
N ASP A 213 -28.89 8.47 -10.56
CA ASP A 213 -29.50 7.73 -9.45
C ASP A 213 -28.45 7.08 -8.54
N ASN A 214 -27.34 6.62 -9.12
CA ASN A 214 -26.27 6.02 -8.33
C ASN A 214 -25.51 7.09 -7.53
N ILE A 215 -25.34 8.30 -8.08
CA ILE A 215 -24.75 9.43 -7.33
C ILE A 215 -25.60 9.76 -6.10
N LEU A 216 -26.92 9.88 -6.29
CA LEU A 216 -27.85 10.21 -5.20
C LEU A 216 -27.85 9.15 -4.08
N LYS A 217 -27.63 7.88 -4.42
CA LYS A 217 -27.54 6.78 -3.45
C LYS A 217 -26.22 6.76 -2.66
N VAL A 218 -25.13 7.26 -3.23
CA VAL A 218 -23.83 7.33 -2.57
C VAL A 218 -23.69 8.60 -1.72
N LEU A 219 -24.30 9.70 -2.15
CA LEU A 219 -24.21 11.00 -1.49
C LEU A 219 -24.73 10.92 -0.03
N PRO A 220 -23.86 11.19 0.96
CA PRO A 220 -24.32 11.35 2.34
C PRO A 220 -25.26 12.56 2.44
N GLN A 221 -26.46 12.36 2.97
CA GLN A 221 -27.49 13.40 3.08
C GLN A 221 -27.43 14.18 4.41
N ASN A 222 -26.35 14.07 5.19
CA ASN A 222 -26.23 14.80 6.45
C ASN A 222 -25.78 16.25 6.21
N GLU A 223 -26.35 17.19 6.97
CA GLU A 223 -26.08 18.63 6.84
C GLU A 223 -24.59 18.97 6.97
N LEU A 224 -23.88 18.30 7.88
CA LEU A 224 -22.43 18.46 8.06
C LEU A 224 -21.64 18.14 6.79
N PHE A 225 -22.04 17.11 6.04
CA PHE A 225 -21.39 16.79 4.76
C PHE A 225 -21.62 17.89 3.74
N LEU A 226 -22.86 18.38 3.62
CA LEU A 226 -23.20 19.45 2.69
C LEU A 226 -22.42 20.73 3.01
N GLU A 227 -22.28 21.08 4.29
CA GLU A 227 -21.50 22.24 4.72
C GLU A 227 -20.03 22.11 4.32
N TYR A 228 -19.38 20.99 4.66
CA TYR A 228 -17.97 20.77 4.35
C TYR A 228 -17.72 20.64 2.85
N PHE A 229 -18.62 19.96 2.13
CA PHE A 229 -18.53 19.81 0.68
C PHE A 229 -18.71 21.16 -0.03
N ASN A 230 -19.62 22.02 0.45
CA ASN A 230 -19.76 23.37 -0.07
C ASN A 230 -18.48 24.19 0.13
N LYS A 231 -17.86 24.12 1.31
CA LYS A 231 -16.53 24.74 1.55
C LYS A 231 -15.48 24.20 0.58
N PHE A 232 -15.47 22.89 0.30
CA PHE A 232 -14.53 22.29 -0.65
C PHE A 232 -14.73 22.80 -2.08
N ILE A 233 -15.97 22.81 -2.59
CA ILE A 233 -16.30 23.29 -3.93
C ILE A 233 -15.97 24.78 -4.11
N ASN A 234 -16.21 25.60 -3.08
CA ASN A 234 -15.90 27.03 -3.10
C ASN A 234 -14.42 27.35 -2.80
N LYS A 235 -13.56 26.32 -2.64
CA LYS A 235 -12.13 26.45 -2.31
C LYS A 235 -11.85 27.12 -0.96
N GLU A 236 -12.81 27.02 -0.03
CA GLU A 236 -12.74 27.52 1.34
C GLU A 236 -12.35 26.42 2.35
N PHE A 237 -12.32 25.16 1.92
CA PHE A 237 -11.91 24.04 2.78
C PHE A 237 -10.40 24.09 3.04
N THR A 238 -10.03 24.35 4.29
CA THR A 238 -8.64 24.39 4.75
C THR A 238 -8.27 23.10 5.48
N VAL A 239 -7.19 22.46 5.03
CA VAL A 239 -6.58 21.33 5.74
C VAL A 239 -5.75 21.88 6.89
N ASN A 240 -6.12 21.54 8.13
CA ASN A 240 -5.31 21.83 9.30
C ASN A 240 -4.01 21.03 9.17
N SER A 241 -2.89 21.74 9.15
CA SER A 241 -1.58 21.13 8.99
C SER A 241 -1.13 20.46 10.29
N GLU A 242 -1.57 19.23 10.54
CA GLU A 242 -0.87 18.35 11.47
C GLU A 242 0.36 17.77 10.76
N TYR A 243 1.44 18.55 10.71
CA TYR A 243 2.75 17.99 10.41
C TYR A 243 3.22 17.17 11.61
N ASN A 244 2.72 15.94 11.73
CA ASN A 244 3.41 14.96 12.55
C ASN A 244 4.71 14.62 11.82
N THR A 245 5.82 15.24 12.22
CA THR A 245 7.15 14.74 11.91
C THR A 245 7.25 13.34 12.51
N VAL A 246 6.92 12.33 11.70
CA VAL A 246 7.10 10.94 12.09
C VAL A 246 8.60 10.73 12.19
N ASN A 247 9.12 10.63 13.41
CA ASN A 247 10.52 10.30 13.60
C ASN A 247 10.74 8.88 13.08
N LEU A 248 11.46 8.77 11.96
CA LEU A 248 11.70 7.51 11.25
C LEU A 248 12.90 6.79 11.85
N PHE A 249 12.65 5.87 12.77
CA PHE A 249 13.69 5.01 13.34
C PHE A 249 13.46 3.55 12.99
N ILE A 250 14.53 2.84 12.65
CA ILE A 250 14.57 1.38 12.62
C ILE A 250 15.14 0.97 13.97
N GLU A 251 14.39 0.21 14.77
CA GLU A 251 14.92 -0.35 16.02
C GLU A 251 16.06 -1.33 15.71
N ASP A 252 17.26 -1.03 16.21
CA ASP A 252 18.35 -1.99 16.20
C ASP A 252 18.26 -2.88 17.43
N LYS A 253 17.80 -4.12 17.23
CA LYS A 253 17.70 -5.11 18.30
C LYS A 253 19.01 -5.85 18.58
N GLU A 254 20.07 -5.58 17.82
CA GLU A 254 21.36 -6.25 17.98
C GLU A 254 21.96 -6.02 19.37
N LEU A 255 21.74 -4.84 19.95
CA LEU A 255 22.16 -4.53 21.31
C LEU A 255 21.51 -5.48 22.33
N PHE A 256 20.20 -5.75 22.22
CA PHE A 256 19.51 -6.66 23.12
C PHE A 256 20.03 -8.09 23.02
N TYR A 257 20.33 -8.57 21.81
CA TYR A 257 20.94 -9.89 21.61
C TYR A 257 22.36 -9.97 22.16
N ARG A 258 23.15 -8.90 22.02
CA ARG A 258 24.50 -8.81 22.62
C ARG A 258 24.43 -8.80 24.15
N ILE A 259 23.49 -8.05 24.72
CA ILE A 259 23.22 -8.03 26.17
C ILE A 259 22.78 -9.43 26.65
N GLN A 260 21.84 -10.07 25.95
CA GLN A 260 21.39 -11.41 26.29
C GLN A 260 22.55 -12.42 26.26
N ASN A 261 23.35 -12.43 25.20
CA ASN A 261 24.53 -13.28 25.09
C ASN A 261 25.56 -13.00 26.19
N ALA A 262 25.76 -11.73 26.57
CA ALA A 262 26.66 -11.35 27.65
C ALA A 262 26.14 -11.87 29.01
N ILE A 263 24.84 -11.79 29.26
CA ILE A 263 24.21 -12.36 30.47
C ILE A 263 24.35 -13.88 30.49
N GLU A 264 24.09 -14.56 29.37
CA GLU A 264 24.19 -16.01 29.27
C GLU A 264 25.60 -16.53 29.55
N LYS A 265 26.63 -15.81 29.10
CA LYS A 265 28.05 -16.15 29.27
C LYS A 265 28.68 -15.60 30.54
N SER A 266 27.97 -14.79 31.32
CA SER A 266 28.50 -14.21 32.55
C SER A 266 28.54 -15.23 33.68
N GLU A 267 29.66 -15.28 34.39
CA GLU A 267 29.85 -16.08 35.60
C GLU A 267 28.92 -15.62 36.75
N ASN A 268 28.57 -14.32 36.79
CA ASN A 268 27.67 -13.75 37.79
C ASN A 268 26.57 -12.92 37.14
N LYS A 269 25.49 -13.60 36.75
CA LYS A 269 24.33 -13.04 36.05
C LYS A 269 23.64 -11.91 36.82
N ASN A 270 23.58 -12.02 38.15
CA ASN A 270 22.91 -11.02 38.99
C ASN A 270 23.69 -9.71 39.05
N LYS A 271 25.03 -9.78 39.12
CA LYS A 271 25.88 -8.59 39.09
C LYS A 271 25.74 -7.85 37.76
N LEU A 272 25.87 -8.55 36.63
CA LEU A 272 25.76 -7.94 35.30
C LEU A 272 24.35 -7.35 35.06
N LYS A 273 23.30 -8.02 35.54
CA LYS A 273 21.93 -7.50 35.48
C LYS A 273 21.76 -6.21 36.27
N ASN A 274 22.35 -6.12 37.47
CA ASN A 274 22.28 -4.92 38.29
C ASN A 274 23.05 -3.75 37.67
N GLU A 275 24.24 -3.99 37.09
CA GLU A 275 25.01 -2.97 36.37
C GLU A 275 24.25 -2.45 35.13
N LEU A 276 23.58 -3.35 34.40
CA LEU A 276 22.71 -2.97 33.27
C LEU A 276 21.50 -2.15 33.71
N LEU A 277 20.85 -2.53 34.81
CA LEU A 277 19.72 -1.77 35.36
C LEU A 277 20.18 -0.39 35.81
N GLU A 278 21.33 -0.29 36.47
CA GLU A 278 21.91 0.98 36.91
C GLU A 278 22.25 1.88 35.72
N PHE A 279 22.86 1.32 34.67
CA PHE A 279 23.12 2.05 33.43
C PHE A 279 21.83 2.57 32.76
N ILE A 280 20.79 1.73 32.65
CA ILE A 280 19.50 2.11 32.05
C ILE A 280 18.77 3.15 32.91
N SER A 281 18.84 3.03 34.23
CA SER A 281 18.17 3.97 35.15
C SER A 281 18.79 5.36 35.16
N ASN A 282 20.04 5.48 34.68
CA ASN A 282 20.79 6.73 34.58
C ASN A 282 20.77 7.35 33.16
N LEU A 283 19.99 6.78 32.24
CA LEU A 283 19.71 7.31 30.90
C LEU A 283 18.42 8.17 30.91
#